data_AF-A0A358ACP1-F1
#
_entry.id   AF-A0A358ACP1-F1
#
_cell.length_a   1.000
_cell.length_b   1.000
_cell.length_c   1.000
_cell.angle_alpha   90.00
_cell.angle_beta   90.00
_cell.angle_gamma   90.00
#
_symmetry.space_group_name_H-M   'P 1'
#
loop_
_entity.id
_entity.type
_entity.pdbx_description
1 polymer ?
#
loop_
_entity_poly.entity_id
_entity_poly.type
_entity_poly.pdbx_seq_one_letter_code
_entity_poly.pdbx_strand_id
1 'polypeptide(L)'
;MKKKLLFILIIILVVVFAVGIIFLLKNLKETVIMEGVAVNGKAGAIIITEKTGPVYLDRIDSWPDDKLDKKIMVEGSELVNIKYIEDSVIGEDGGISQGAEGTQWVLKNPKW
;
A
#
# COMPACT_ATOMS: atom_id res chain seq x y z
N MET A 1 39.39 -39.25 10.88
CA MET A 1 38.75 -38.19 11.70
C MET A 1 38.58 -36.86 10.98
N LYS A 2 39.64 -36.25 10.40
CA LYS A 2 39.60 -34.89 9.82
C LYS A 2 38.53 -34.66 8.72
N LYS A 3 38.29 -35.63 7.83
CA LYS A 3 37.28 -35.51 6.75
C LYS A 3 35.83 -35.44 7.25
N LYS A 4 35.49 -36.15 8.33
CA LYS A 4 34.15 -36.11 8.93
C LYS A 4 33.88 -34.75 9.59
N LEU A 5 34.89 -34.18 10.25
CA LEU A 5 34.79 -32.86 10.88
C LEU A 5 34.59 -31.75 9.84
N LEU A 6 35.34 -31.82 8.72
CA LEU A 6 35.20 -30.88 7.61
C LEU A 6 33.79 -30.94 6.99
N PHE A 7 33.25 -32.14 6.80
CA PHE A 7 31.91 -32.33 6.24
C PHE A 7 30.82 -31.74 7.14
N ILE A 8 30.92 -31.94 8.46
CA ILE A 8 30.00 -31.34 9.45
C ILE A 8 30.10 -29.82 9.42
N LEU A 9 31.31 -29.26 9.31
CA LEU A 9 31.52 -27.81 9.26
C LEU A 9 30.87 -27.18 8.02
N ILE A 10 30.96 -27.86 6.87
CA ILE A 10 30.31 -27.43 5.63
C ILE A 10 28.79 -27.46 5.77
N ILE A 11 28.22 -28.51 6.36
CA ILE A 11 26.77 -28.59 6.60
C ILE A 11 26.31 -27.43 7.50
N ILE A 12 27.01 -27.17 8.60
CA ILE A 12 26.68 -26.06 9.51
C ILE A 12 26.73 -24.72 8.76
N LEU A 13 27.77 -24.50 7.95
CA LEU A 13 27.90 -23.28 7.15
C LEU A 13 26.74 -23.10 6.18
N VAL A 14 26.35 -24.17 5.47
CA VAL A 14 25.21 -24.16 4.53
C VAL A 14 23.91 -23.88 5.25
N VAL A 15 23.68 -24.49 6.42
CA VAL A 15 22.46 -24.26 7.22
C VAL A 15 22.40 -22.82 7.72
N VAL A 16 23.51 -22.28 8.26
CA VAL A 16 23.56 -20.89 8.72
C VAL A 16 23.30 -19.92 7.56
N PHE A 17 23.88 -20.19 6.39
CA PHE A 17 23.68 -19.36 5.20
C PHE A 17 22.22 -19.42 4.70
N ALA A 18 21.63 -20.62 4.66
CA ALA A 18 20.24 -20.81 4.24
C ALA A 18 19.25 -20.14 5.21
N VAL A 19 19.46 -20.29 6.52
CA VAL A 19 18.66 -19.60 7.54
C VAL A 19 18.80 -18.09 7.43
N GLY A 20 20.02 -17.59 7.21
CA GLY A 20 20.28 -16.17 6.99
C GLY A 20 19.52 -15.62 5.78
N ILE A 21 19.53 -16.33 4.65
CA ILE A 21 18.79 -15.94 3.44
C ILE A 21 17.28 -15.95 3.69
N ILE A 22 16.74 -17.01 4.30
CA ILE A 22 15.30 -17.10 4.60
C ILE A 22 14.85 -15.95 5.51
N PHE A 23 15.66 -15.64 6.53
CA PHE A 23 15.40 -14.50 7.42
C PHE A 23 15.41 -13.17 6.65
N LEU A 24 16.37 -12.98 5.75
CA LEU A 24 16.49 -11.76 4.96
C LEU A 24 15.31 -11.59 4.00
N LEU A 25 14.89 -12.67 3.34
CA LEU A 25 13.73 -12.67 2.44
C LEU A 25 12.41 -12.40 3.17
N LYS A 26 12.23 -12.92 4.39
CA LYS A 26 11.05 -12.62 5.22
C LYS A 26 10.92 -11.16 5.63
N ASN A 27 12.02 -10.40 5.60
CA ASN A 27 12.06 -9.00 6.00
C ASN A 27 12.00 -8.03 4.81
N LEU A 28 11.96 -8.53 3.57
CA LEU A 28 11.67 -7.69 2.40
C LEU A 28 10.21 -7.25 2.48
N LYS A 29 9.99 -5.97 2.77
CA LYS A 29 8.67 -5.35 2.61
C LYS A 29 8.41 -5.16 1.13
N GLU A 30 7.32 -5.74 0.64
CA GLU A 30 6.80 -5.41 -0.68
C GLU A 30 6.25 -3.98 -0.65
N THR A 31 6.80 -3.11 -1.49
CA THR A 31 6.31 -1.77 -1.72
C THR A 31 5.39 -1.77 -2.93
N VAL A 32 4.24 -1.13 -2.80
CA VAL A 32 3.33 -0.89 -3.92
C VAL A 32 3.78 0.38 -4.63
N ILE A 33 4.02 0.30 -5.94
CA ILE A 33 4.38 1.45 -6.77
C ILE A 33 3.23 1.74 -7.72
N MET A 34 2.76 2.98 -7.75
CA MET A 34 1.72 3.44 -8.66
C MET A 34 2.19 4.65 -9.44
N GLU A 35 1.80 4.68 -10.71
CA GLU A 35 2.01 5.81 -11.61
C GLU A 35 0.63 6.39 -11.99
N GLY A 36 0.50 7.70 -11.96
CA GLY A 36 -0.71 8.38 -12.37
C GLY A 36 -0.62 9.89 -12.25
N VAL A 37 -1.76 10.56 -12.40
CA VAL A 37 -1.84 12.03 -12.31
C VAL A 37 -2.21 12.46 -10.91
N ALA A 38 -1.43 13.35 -10.32
CA ALA A 38 -1.68 13.94 -9.00
C ALA A 38 -2.84 14.94 -9.06
N VAL A 39 -3.91 14.68 -8.31
CA VAL A 39 -5.09 15.58 -8.21
C VAL A 39 -5.57 15.69 -6.78
N ASN A 40 -6.26 16.79 -6.45
CA ASN A 40 -6.87 16.98 -5.13
C ASN A 40 -8.37 16.71 -5.20
N GLY A 41 -8.85 15.77 -4.38
CA GLY A 41 -10.27 15.49 -4.20
C GLY A 41 -10.84 16.11 -2.93
N LYS A 42 -12.14 15.94 -2.71
CA LYS A 42 -12.82 16.47 -1.51
C LYS A 42 -12.26 15.93 -0.20
N ALA A 43 -11.76 14.70 -0.21
CA ALA A 43 -11.30 13.99 0.98
C ALA A 43 -9.76 13.85 1.07
N GLY A 44 -9.00 14.48 0.17
CA GLY A 44 -7.54 14.44 0.23
C GLY A 44 -6.85 14.42 -1.13
N ALA A 45 -5.55 14.18 -1.11
CA ALA A 45 -4.73 13.93 -2.29
C ALA A 45 -5.07 12.59 -2.93
N ILE A 46 -5.15 12.57 -4.26
CA ILE A 46 -5.50 11.41 -5.09
C ILE A 46 -4.47 11.25 -6.20
N ILE A 47 -4.20 10.01 -6.60
CA ILE A 47 -3.60 9.68 -7.88
C ILE A 47 -4.68 9.10 -8.78
N ILE A 48 -4.87 9.67 -9.96
CA ILE A 48 -5.69 9.04 -11.01
C ILE A 48 -4.79 8.10 -11.80
N THR A 49 -5.03 6.79 -11.64
CA THR A 49 -4.36 5.76 -12.43
C THR A 49 -5.28 5.29 -13.55
N GLU A 50 -4.71 4.80 -14.65
CA GLU A 50 -5.50 4.24 -15.77
C GLU A 50 -6.19 2.91 -15.41
N LYS A 51 -5.62 2.15 -14.46
CA LYS A 51 -6.06 0.78 -14.15
C LYS A 51 -7.09 0.70 -13.04
N THR A 52 -6.86 1.39 -11.93
CA THR A 52 -7.71 1.34 -10.73
C THR A 52 -8.58 2.59 -10.57
N GLY A 53 -8.37 3.62 -11.41
CA GLY A 53 -9.05 4.90 -11.29
C GLY A 53 -8.46 5.72 -10.13
N PRO A 54 -9.30 6.47 -9.38
CA PRO A 54 -8.83 7.31 -8.30
C PRO A 54 -8.34 6.50 -7.10
N VAL A 55 -7.12 6.78 -6.65
CA VAL A 55 -6.54 6.20 -5.44
C VAL A 55 -6.17 7.32 -4.46
N TYR A 56 -6.79 7.31 -3.28
CA TYR A 56 -6.48 8.26 -2.22
C TYR A 56 -5.14 7.96 -1.55
N LEU A 57 -4.45 9.01 -1.15
CA LEU A 57 -3.23 8.93 -0.37
C LEU A 57 -3.54 9.06 1.12
N ASP A 58 -3.27 7.99 1.88
CA ASP A 58 -3.58 7.94 3.31
C ASP A 58 -2.90 9.08 4.07
N ARG A 59 -3.70 9.89 4.78
CA ARG A 59 -3.25 11.03 5.60
C ARG A 59 -2.52 12.14 4.83
N ILE A 60 -2.77 12.27 3.52
CA ILE A 60 -2.28 13.39 2.72
C ILE A 60 -3.48 14.24 2.29
N ASP A 61 -3.56 15.45 2.84
CA ASP A 61 -4.71 16.34 2.61
C ASP A 61 -4.72 16.94 1.20
N SER A 62 -3.54 17.24 0.64
CA SER A 62 -3.41 17.79 -0.71
C SER A 62 -2.02 17.57 -1.27
N TRP A 63 -1.94 17.52 -2.60
CA TRP A 63 -0.69 17.65 -3.33
C TRP A 63 -0.18 19.09 -3.24
N PRO A 64 1.14 19.31 -3.09
CA PRO A 64 1.73 20.62 -3.28
C PRO A 64 1.61 21.07 -4.74
N ASP A 65 1.54 22.39 -4.94
CA ASP A 65 1.29 23.01 -6.25
C ASP A 65 2.31 22.59 -7.33
N ASP A 66 3.55 22.29 -6.93
CA ASP A 66 4.60 21.85 -7.84
C ASP A 66 4.41 20.40 -8.33
N LYS A 67 3.48 19.63 -7.74
CA LYS A 67 3.14 18.26 -8.12
C LYS A 67 1.75 18.13 -8.73
N LEU A 68 0.84 19.05 -8.41
CA LEU A 68 -0.54 19.02 -8.90
C LEU A 68 -0.60 18.97 -10.44
N ASP A 69 -1.53 18.17 -10.96
CA ASP A 69 -1.77 17.91 -12.39
C ASP A 69 -0.58 17.31 -13.16
N LYS A 70 0.46 16.84 -12.45
CA LYS A 70 1.61 16.17 -13.05
C LYS A 70 1.49 14.67 -12.94
N LYS A 71 2.10 13.99 -13.91
CA LYS A 71 2.34 12.55 -13.82
C LYS A 71 3.41 12.30 -12.76
N ILE A 72 3.09 11.50 -11.76
CA ILE A 72 3.96 11.19 -10.62
C ILE A 72 3.96 9.69 -10.34
N MET A 73 5.08 9.22 -9.80
CA MET A 73 5.22 7.87 -9.25
C MET A 73 5.19 7.95 -7.74
N VAL A 74 4.39 7.10 -7.11
CA VAL A 74 4.19 7.09 -5.66
C VAL A 74 4.32 5.68 -5.14
N GLU A 75 5.11 5.54 -4.11
CA GLU A 75 5.33 4.31 -3.39
C GLU A 75 4.45 4.29 -2.14
N GLY A 76 3.96 3.12 -1.76
CA GLY A 76 3.25 2.90 -0.52
C GLY A 76 3.53 1.54 0.07
N SER A 77 3.12 1.34 1.31
CA SER A 77 3.26 0.04 1.98
C SER A 77 2.17 -0.95 1.60
N GLU A 78 0.99 -0.47 1.18
CA GLU A 78 -0.18 -1.30 0.93
C GLU A 78 -1.22 -0.54 0.10
N LEU A 79 -1.94 -1.24 -0.78
CA LEU A 79 -3.10 -0.72 -1.51
C LEU A 79 -4.36 -1.46 -1.04
N VAL A 80 -5.31 -0.74 -0.45
CA VAL A 80 -6.50 -1.31 0.17
C VAL A 80 -7.77 -0.71 -0.42
N ASN A 81 -8.84 -1.51 -0.50
CA ASN A 81 -10.17 -1.05 -0.90
C ASN A 81 -11.04 -0.97 0.36
N ILE A 82 -11.45 0.25 0.75
CA ILE A 82 -12.12 0.51 2.04
C ILE A 82 -13.45 1.25 1.83
N LYS A 83 -14.43 0.91 2.68
CA LYS A 83 -15.68 1.66 2.89
C LYS A 83 -15.49 2.63 4.06
N TYR A 84 -15.29 3.92 3.78
CA TYR A 84 -15.09 4.94 4.83
C TYR A 84 -16.38 5.58 5.33
N ILE A 85 -17.37 5.71 4.44
CA ILE A 85 -18.68 6.27 4.74
C ILE A 85 -19.66 5.12 4.60
N GLU A 86 -20.45 4.90 5.64
CA GLU A 86 -21.50 3.89 5.65
C GLU A 86 -22.52 4.14 4.54
N ASP A 87 -23.23 3.09 4.15
CA ASP A 87 -24.35 3.23 3.22
C ASP A 87 -25.47 4.08 3.82
N SER A 88 -26.28 4.65 2.94
CA SER A 88 -27.42 5.44 3.38
C SER A 88 -28.48 4.50 3.96
N VAL A 89 -29.04 4.86 5.10
CA VAL A 89 -30.09 4.09 5.78
C VAL A 89 -31.35 4.93 5.82
N ILE A 90 -32.49 4.30 5.55
CA ILE A 90 -33.82 4.90 5.67
C ILE A 90 -34.35 4.58 7.06
N GLY A 91 -34.63 5.62 7.85
CA GLY A 91 -35.20 5.51 9.20
C GLY A 91 -36.68 5.14 9.18
N GLU A 92 -37.21 4.75 10.34
CA GLU A 92 -38.63 4.41 10.51
C GLU A 92 -39.58 5.59 10.23
N ASP A 93 -39.07 6.82 10.34
CA ASP A 93 -39.77 8.07 10.01
C ASP A 93 -39.65 8.47 8.53
N GLY A 94 -38.94 7.67 7.72
CA GLY A 94 -38.66 7.95 6.31
C GLY A 94 -37.47 8.89 6.07
N GLY A 95 -36.75 9.32 7.11
CA GLY A 95 -35.52 10.10 6.95
C GLY A 95 -34.38 9.28 6.33
N ILE A 96 -33.51 9.91 5.52
CA ILE A 96 -32.37 9.25 4.87
C ILE A 96 -31.06 9.77 5.48
N SER A 97 -30.21 8.86 5.97
CA SER A 97 -28.88 9.24 6.47
C SER A 97 -27.95 9.69 5.32
N GLN A 98 -26.98 10.55 5.63
CA GLN A 98 -25.96 11.04 4.68
C GLN A 98 -24.85 10.00 4.47
N GLY A 99 -25.22 8.79 4.08
CA GLY A 99 -24.29 7.76 3.68
C GLY A 99 -23.72 8.01 2.27
N ALA A 100 -22.75 7.19 1.86
CA ALA A 100 -22.24 7.23 0.50
C ALA A 100 -22.01 5.81 -0.02
N GLU A 101 -22.53 5.53 -1.21
CA GLU A 101 -22.38 4.23 -1.87
C GLU A 101 -20.94 3.99 -2.36
N GLY A 102 -20.55 2.71 -2.44
CA GLY A 102 -19.27 2.29 -3.01
C GLY A 102 -18.07 2.32 -2.05
N THR A 103 -16.91 1.96 -2.57
CA THR A 103 -15.64 1.88 -1.82
C THR A 103 -14.58 2.72 -2.49
N GLN A 104 -13.47 2.95 -1.78
CA GLN A 104 -12.37 3.79 -2.22
C GLN A 104 -11.06 3.00 -2.15
N TRP A 105 -10.24 3.12 -3.18
CA TRP A 105 -8.85 2.65 -3.13
C TRP A 105 -8.00 3.64 -2.34
N VAL A 106 -7.18 3.13 -1.42
CA VAL A 106 -6.29 3.94 -0.58
C VAL A 106 -4.89 3.33 -0.55
N LEU A 107 -3.89 4.16 -0.81
CA LEU A 107 -2.48 3.81 -0.66
C LEU A 107 -1.99 4.20 0.74
N LYS A 108 -1.53 3.22 1.52
CA LYS A 108 -1.03 3.42 2.88
C LYS A 108 0.44 3.85 2.88
N ASN A 109 0.75 4.79 3.77
CA ASN A 109 2.09 5.37 3.97
C ASN A 109 2.76 5.84 2.66
N PRO A 110 2.09 6.72 1.89
CA PRO A 110 2.55 7.15 0.58
C PRO A 110 3.83 7.99 0.63
N LYS A 111 4.68 7.84 -0.39
CA LYS A 111 5.92 8.61 -0.61
C LYS A 111 6.16 8.82 -2.11
N TRP A 112 6.78 9.93 -2.48
CA TRP A 112 7.02 10.31 -3.89
C TRP A 112 8.29 11.16 -4.04
#